data_AF-A0A0A9DDF7-F1
#
_entry.id   AF-A0A0A9DDF7-F1
#
_cell.length_a   1.000
_cell.length_b   1.000
_cell.length_c   1.000
_cell.angle_alpha   90.00
_cell.angle_beta   90.00
_cell.angle_gamma   90.00
#
_symmetry.space_group_name_H-M   'P 1'
#
loop_
_entity.id
_entity.type
_entity.pdbx_description
1 polymer ?
#
loop_
_entity_poly.entity_id
_entity_poly.type
_entity_poly.pdbx_seq_one_letter_code
_entity_poly.pdbx_strand_id
1 'polypeptide(L)'
;MIGAGFGDACADTYASARHNFIDESIARLGVHTHLAEMFKSASWEELETQIARWIPAIRVVFYILIPSERHLCNSVFEGFTSYGDLAFATACKPFLQLLSFANFFAAAGQNPGCLFRIVDMYDALTDILSVLDEAFDHEVGALRECLGSSIKGIFMSLENLIRLDPSESSPPDGGVHPITRYVMNYLMAACATRHTLEEMMLLVFGCAEPCQIDPDRPTSSLAVCFAWIVDVLIGNLESKSRIYGHIPLGCVFLINNGTYIIKKVYCCELKILLGEDWLRVVSAKVHQWVLEYRRATWGRAIMILEMDRSDSCLNIMIEKLNHFHNFVEAVCQVQSRWVLVEKQQAVDLGIMVEEVVIPVYRDTIEILKATGAGADSYVRPEAVKSQIQQLFKAMAKS
;
A
#
# COMPACT_ATOMS: atom_id res chain seq x y z
N MET A 1 54.31 -31.87 6.84
CA MET A 1 54.35 -30.46 7.31
C MET A 1 53.61 -30.28 8.63
N ILE A 2 52.35 -30.73 8.75
CA ILE A 2 51.57 -30.63 9.99
C ILE A 2 52.28 -31.27 11.19
N GLY A 3 52.76 -32.52 11.05
CA GLY A 3 53.54 -33.19 12.11
C GLY A 3 54.87 -32.53 12.48
N ALA A 4 55.32 -31.52 11.72
CA ALA A 4 56.50 -30.71 12.01
C ALA A 4 56.14 -29.34 12.64
N GLY A 5 54.87 -29.13 13.02
CA GLY A 5 54.40 -27.89 13.68
C GLY A 5 53.96 -26.77 12.74
N PHE A 6 53.93 -26.99 11.42
CA PHE A 6 53.58 -25.96 10.42
C PHE A 6 52.12 -26.02 9.97
N GLY A 7 51.20 -26.38 10.87
CA GLY A 7 49.78 -26.60 10.52
C GLY A 7 49.07 -25.36 9.95
N ASP A 8 49.22 -24.21 10.61
CA ASP A 8 48.60 -22.95 10.16
C ASP A 8 49.12 -22.50 8.79
N ALA A 9 50.44 -22.58 8.59
CA ALA A 9 51.07 -22.27 7.30
C ALA A 9 50.58 -23.21 6.17
N CYS A 10 50.24 -24.47 6.48
CA CYS A 10 49.63 -25.38 5.51
C CYS A 10 48.23 -24.92 5.12
N ALA A 11 47.42 -24.51 6.10
CA ALA A 11 46.06 -24.01 5.87
C ALA A 11 46.07 -22.72 5.03
N ASP A 12 46.96 -21.79 5.33
CA ASP A 12 47.11 -20.54 4.57
C ASP A 12 47.60 -20.79 3.13
N THR A 13 48.55 -21.72 2.96
CA THR A 13 49.06 -22.10 1.64
C THR A 13 47.96 -22.77 0.81
N TYR A 14 47.16 -23.63 1.43
CA TYR A 14 45.99 -24.23 0.79
C TYR A 14 45.01 -23.16 0.34
N ALA A 15 44.59 -22.27 1.24
CA ALA A 15 43.62 -21.22 0.91
C ALA A 15 44.13 -20.29 -0.21
N SER A 16 45.42 -19.95 -0.18
CA SER A 16 46.07 -19.15 -1.24
C SER A 16 46.05 -19.87 -2.59
N ALA A 17 46.26 -21.19 -2.62
CA ALA A 17 46.19 -21.98 -3.84
C ALA A 17 44.75 -22.08 -4.39
N ARG A 18 43.74 -22.06 -3.51
CA ARG A 18 42.32 -22.12 -3.88
C ARG A 18 41.75 -20.77 -4.32
N HIS A 19 42.35 -19.66 -3.87
CA HIS A 19 41.87 -18.29 -4.10
C HIS A 19 41.51 -18.02 -5.57
N ASN A 20 42.43 -18.28 -6.51
CA ASN A 20 42.21 -18.00 -7.93
C ASN A 20 41.01 -18.78 -8.52
N PHE A 21 40.82 -20.04 -8.11
CA PHE A 21 39.70 -20.86 -8.56
C PHE A 21 38.36 -20.33 -8.02
N ILE A 22 38.33 -19.92 -6.75
CA ILE A 22 37.13 -19.36 -6.12
C ILE A 22 36.78 -18.01 -6.76
N ASP A 23 37.75 -17.13 -6.95
CA ASP A 23 37.54 -15.85 -7.62
C ASP A 23 37.01 -16.03 -9.05
N GLU A 24 37.60 -16.93 -9.83
CA GLU A 24 37.12 -17.22 -11.19
C GLU A 24 35.70 -17.80 -11.16
N SER A 25 35.40 -18.65 -10.18
CA SER A 25 34.06 -19.24 -10.00
C SER A 25 33.03 -18.15 -9.68
N ILE A 26 33.33 -17.22 -8.78
CA ILE A 26 32.46 -16.08 -8.44
C ILE A 26 32.30 -15.15 -9.64
N ALA A 27 33.39 -14.85 -10.35
CA ALA A 27 33.35 -14.00 -11.54
C ALA A 27 32.45 -14.59 -12.65
N ARG A 28 32.46 -15.92 -12.81
CA ARG A 28 31.60 -16.64 -13.78
C ARG A 28 30.12 -16.62 -13.41
N LEU A 29 29.78 -16.42 -12.14
CA LEU A 29 28.41 -16.19 -11.69
C LEU A 29 27.91 -14.78 -12.05
N GLY A 30 28.79 -13.90 -12.52
CA GLY A 30 28.43 -12.58 -13.03
C GLY A 30 28.06 -11.58 -11.94
N VAL A 31 28.43 -11.86 -10.67
CA VAL A 31 28.31 -10.93 -9.55
C VAL A 31 29.65 -10.19 -9.40
N HIS A 32 29.64 -8.88 -9.61
CA HIS A 32 30.87 -8.09 -9.57
C HIS A 32 31.34 -7.89 -8.11
N THR A 33 32.63 -8.08 -7.82
CA THR A 33 33.18 -7.99 -6.45
C THR A 33 33.31 -6.56 -5.93
N HIS A 34 33.25 -5.53 -6.79
CA HIS A 34 33.39 -4.10 -6.44
C HIS A 34 32.06 -3.32 -6.28
N LEU A 35 30.96 -4.01 -5.96
CA LEU A 35 29.60 -3.42 -6.01
C LEU A 35 29.32 -2.30 -4.98
N ALA A 36 30.08 -2.23 -3.88
CA ALA A 36 29.93 -1.15 -2.89
C ALA A 36 30.26 0.25 -3.46
N GLU A 37 31.18 0.33 -4.43
CA GLU A 37 31.50 1.58 -5.13
C GLU A 37 30.47 1.87 -6.23
N MET A 38 29.96 0.83 -6.90
CA MET A 38 28.94 0.97 -7.94
C MET A 38 27.64 1.56 -7.41
N PHE A 39 27.22 1.23 -6.19
CA PHE A 39 25.94 1.69 -5.66
C PHE A 39 25.80 3.21 -5.52
N LYS A 40 26.92 3.95 -5.45
CA LYS A 40 26.90 5.42 -5.40
C LYS A 40 26.57 6.08 -6.74
N SER A 41 26.73 5.36 -7.85
CA SER A 41 26.53 5.87 -9.21
C SER A 41 25.62 5.02 -10.10
N ALA A 42 25.23 3.82 -9.65
CA ALA A 42 24.43 2.89 -10.43
C ALA A 42 22.97 3.32 -10.52
N SER A 43 22.36 3.05 -11.68
CA SER A 43 20.92 3.22 -11.85
C SER A 43 20.14 2.09 -11.15
N TRP A 44 18.85 2.32 -10.90
CA TRP A 44 17.98 1.27 -10.34
C TRP A 44 17.91 0.03 -11.22
N GLU A 45 17.88 0.19 -12.55
CA GLU A 45 17.84 -0.92 -13.52
C GLU A 45 19.10 -1.79 -13.46
N GLU A 46 20.26 -1.15 -13.24
CA GLU A 46 21.53 -1.87 -13.06
C GLU A 46 21.52 -2.67 -11.76
N LEU A 47 21.04 -2.09 -10.65
CA LEU A 47 20.90 -2.77 -9.36
C LEU A 47 19.95 -3.96 -9.46
N GLU A 48 18.81 -3.78 -10.12
CA GLU A 48 17.82 -4.83 -10.34
C GLU A 48 18.40 -6.02 -11.13
N THR A 49 19.20 -5.72 -12.16
CA THR A 49 19.91 -6.74 -12.93
C THR A 49 20.94 -7.49 -12.07
N GLN A 50 21.66 -6.79 -11.18
CA GLN A 50 22.62 -7.43 -10.28
C GLN A 50 21.93 -8.34 -9.26
N ILE A 51 20.79 -7.94 -8.70
CA ILE A 51 19.99 -8.79 -7.80
C ILE A 51 19.53 -10.05 -8.52
N ALA A 52 19.03 -9.92 -9.75
CA ALA A 52 18.59 -11.05 -10.57
C ALA A 52 19.73 -12.05 -10.85
N ARG A 53 20.99 -11.60 -10.90
CA ARG A 53 22.18 -12.47 -11.00
C ARG A 53 22.62 -13.03 -9.65
N TRP A 54 22.48 -12.23 -8.59
CA TRP A 54 22.86 -12.62 -7.24
C TRP A 54 22.01 -13.79 -6.71
N ILE A 55 20.70 -13.81 -6.98
CA ILE A 55 19.78 -14.86 -6.53
C ILE A 55 20.20 -16.29 -6.97
N PRO A 56 20.46 -16.57 -8.27
CA PRO A 56 20.96 -17.89 -8.66
C PRO A 56 22.41 -18.11 -8.20
N ALA A 57 23.23 -17.06 -8.13
CA ALA A 57 24.63 -17.17 -7.70
C ALA A 57 24.76 -17.64 -6.25
N ILE A 58 23.97 -17.07 -5.33
CA ILE A 58 24.02 -17.45 -3.91
C ILE A 58 23.62 -18.91 -3.72
N ARG A 59 22.63 -19.39 -4.48
CA ARG A 59 22.25 -20.81 -4.48
C ARG A 59 23.40 -21.70 -4.97
N VAL A 60 24.04 -21.39 -6.09
CA VAL A 60 25.19 -22.17 -6.59
C VAL A 60 26.32 -22.21 -5.56
N VAL A 61 26.61 -21.09 -4.91
CA VAL A 61 27.67 -21.01 -3.90
C VAL A 61 27.38 -21.95 -2.73
N PHE A 62 26.20 -21.87 -2.14
CA PHE A 62 25.86 -22.66 -0.94
C PHE A 62 25.51 -24.13 -1.23
N TYR A 63 24.93 -24.44 -2.39
CA TYR A 63 24.59 -25.83 -2.73
C TYR A 63 25.74 -26.61 -3.38
N ILE A 64 26.71 -25.92 -4.01
CA ILE A 64 27.76 -26.59 -4.80
C ILE A 64 29.15 -26.20 -4.29
N LEU A 65 29.50 -24.91 -4.30
CA LEU A 65 30.89 -24.49 -4.10
C LEU A 65 31.36 -24.69 -2.66
N ILE A 66 30.58 -24.23 -1.68
CA ILE A 66 30.90 -24.37 -0.25
C ILE A 66 30.99 -25.85 0.17
N PRO A 67 30.00 -26.73 -0.14
CA PRO A 67 30.10 -28.14 0.18
C PRO A 67 31.29 -28.84 -0.51
N SER A 68 31.59 -28.47 -1.77
CA SER A 68 32.73 -29.02 -2.50
C SER A 68 34.06 -28.63 -1.85
N GLU A 69 34.19 -27.37 -1.41
CA GLU A 69 35.38 -26.88 -0.73
C GLU A 69 35.53 -27.56 0.65
N ARG A 70 34.43 -27.76 1.39
CA ARG A 70 34.45 -28.52 2.65
C ARG A 70 34.93 -29.95 2.45
N HIS A 71 34.44 -30.61 1.41
CA HIS A 71 34.86 -31.98 1.06
C HIS A 71 36.35 -32.04 0.71
N LEU A 72 36.86 -31.05 -0.04
CA LEU A 72 38.26 -30.97 -0.40
C LEU A 72 39.17 -30.72 0.83
N CYS A 73 38.80 -29.79 1.71
CA CYS A 73 39.50 -29.56 2.97
C CYS A 73 39.55 -30.83 3.83
N ASN A 74 38.42 -31.52 3.99
CA ASN A 74 38.36 -32.76 4.78
C ASN A 74 39.25 -33.87 4.19
N SER A 75 39.38 -33.91 2.87
CA SER A 75 40.22 -34.89 2.18
C SER A 75 41.72 -34.56 2.28
N VAL A 76 42.10 -33.28 2.20
CA VAL A 76 43.51 -32.84 2.27
C VAL A 76 44.04 -32.88 3.71
N PHE A 77 43.19 -32.55 4.69
CA PHE A 77 43.53 -32.47 6.11
C PHE A 77 42.97 -33.66 6.92
N GLU A 78 42.84 -34.83 6.28
CA GLU A 78 42.32 -36.04 6.92
C GLU A 78 43.11 -36.35 8.21
N GLY A 79 42.39 -36.55 9.32
CA GLY A 79 42.98 -36.76 10.66
C GLY A 79 43.43 -35.48 11.39
N PHE A 80 43.28 -34.31 10.78
CA PHE A 80 43.68 -33.00 11.32
C PHE A 80 42.57 -31.94 11.19
N THR A 81 41.41 -32.22 11.80
CA THR A 81 40.17 -31.43 11.64
C THR A 81 40.35 -29.93 11.88
N SER A 82 41.06 -29.54 12.94
CA SER A 82 41.29 -28.13 13.28
C SER A 82 41.97 -27.32 12.17
N TYR A 83 42.92 -27.93 11.46
CA TYR A 83 43.63 -27.27 10.36
C TYR A 83 42.78 -27.30 9.07
N GLY A 84 41.97 -28.34 8.88
CA GLY A 84 40.98 -28.40 7.79
C GLY A 84 39.90 -27.32 7.91
N ASP A 85 39.38 -27.09 9.12
CA ASP A 85 38.39 -26.04 9.40
C ASP A 85 38.99 -24.64 9.20
N LEU A 86 40.24 -24.41 9.64
CA LEU A 86 40.96 -23.16 9.40
C LEU A 86 41.20 -22.91 7.90
N ALA A 87 41.60 -23.95 7.16
CA ALA A 87 41.82 -23.88 5.72
C ALA A 87 40.51 -23.56 4.97
N PHE A 88 39.42 -24.23 5.34
CA PHE A 88 38.08 -24.00 4.80
C PHE A 88 37.60 -22.56 5.07
N ALA A 89 37.61 -22.12 6.33
CA ALA A 89 37.17 -20.78 6.70
C ALA A 89 37.97 -19.69 5.96
N THR A 90 39.27 -19.91 5.75
CA THR A 90 40.14 -18.97 5.02
C THR A 90 39.88 -19.01 3.51
N ALA A 91 39.74 -20.19 2.92
CA ALA A 91 39.46 -20.36 1.49
C ALA A 91 38.09 -19.75 1.10
N CYS A 92 37.09 -19.85 1.97
CA CYS A 92 35.73 -19.40 1.68
C CYS A 92 35.48 -17.89 1.93
N LYS A 93 36.45 -17.13 2.46
CA LYS A 93 36.30 -15.68 2.69
C LYS A 93 35.77 -14.90 1.47
N PRO A 94 36.17 -15.19 0.22
CA PRO A 94 35.61 -14.49 -0.94
C PRO A 94 34.10 -14.63 -1.09
N PHE A 95 33.50 -15.74 -0.65
CA PHE A 95 32.03 -15.92 -0.68
C PHE A 95 31.31 -14.94 0.26
N LEU A 96 31.95 -14.46 1.32
CA LEU A 96 31.38 -13.44 2.21
C LEU A 96 31.16 -12.10 1.48
N GLN A 97 31.90 -11.82 0.41
CA GLN A 97 31.70 -10.62 -0.39
C GLN A 97 30.31 -10.61 -1.04
N LEU A 98 29.78 -11.77 -1.44
CA LEU A 98 28.42 -11.90 -1.98
C LEU A 98 27.36 -11.54 -0.94
N LEU A 99 27.55 -11.96 0.32
CA LEU A 99 26.68 -11.58 1.43
C LEU A 99 26.80 -10.08 1.75
N SER A 100 28.01 -9.52 1.65
CA SER A 100 28.24 -8.09 1.89
C SER A 100 27.52 -7.19 0.87
N PHE A 101 27.42 -7.63 -0.39
CA PHE A 101 26.62 -6.93 -1.41
C PHE A 101 25.15 -6.86 -1.02
N ALA A 102 24.58 -8.00 -0.59
CA ALA A 102 23.19 -8.07 -0.17
C ALA A 102 22.93 -7.19 1.07
N ASN A 103 23.86 -7.15 2.03
CA ASN A 103 23.80 -6.25 3.18
C ASN A 103 23.79 -4.77 2.76
N PHE A 104 24.66 -4.40 1.81
CA PHE A 104 24.68 -3.04 1.30
C PHE A 104 23.35 -2.68 0.61
N PHE A 105 22.86 -3.57 -0.25
CA PHE A 105 21.60 -3.36 -0.95
C PHE A 105 20.43 -3.22 0.04
N ALA A 106 20.37 -4.07 1.06
CA ALA A 106 19.39 -3.99 2.12
C ALA A 106 19.43 -2.62 2.83
N ALA A 107 20.62 -2.15 3.20
CA ALA A 107 20.77 -0.87 3.90
C ALA A 107 20.38 0.35 3.04
N ALA A 108 20.74 0.36 1.75
CA ALA A 108 20.50 1.48 0.85
C ALA A 108 19.11 1.44 0.16
N GLY A 109 18.56 0.25 -0.04
CA GLY A 109 17.33 -0.02 -0.78
C GLY A 109 16.06 0.19 0.02
N GLN A 110 15.88 1.34 0.66
CA GLN A 110 14.72 1.63 1.52
C GLN A 110 13.57 2.35 0.80
N ASN A 111 13.56 2.37 -0.53
CA ASN A 111 12.46 2.93 -1.30
C ASN A 111 11.35 1.87 -1.56
N PRO A 112 10.08 2.27 -1.75
CA PRO A 112 8.99 1.35 -2.05
C PRO A 112 9.26 0.38 -3.20
N GLY A 113 9.96 0.81 -4.26
CA GLY A 113 10.29 -0.04 -5.41
C GLY A 113 11.16 -1.25 -5.07
N CYS A 114 11.89 -1.22 -3.95
CA CYS A 114 12.79 -2.31 -3.55
C CYS A 114 12.10 -3.53 -2.94
N LEU A 115 10.84 -3.41 -2.49
CA LEU A 115 10.21 -4.43 -1.64
C LEU A 115 10.32 -5.84 -2.23
N PHE A 116 9.90 -6.00 -3.48
CA PHE A 116 9.87 -7.32 -4.14
C PHE A 116 11.26 -7.89 -4.33
N ARG A 117 12.28 -7.05 -4.57
CA ARG A 117 13.66 -7.51 -4.69
C ARG A 117 14.25 -7.94 -3.35
N ILE A 118 13.90 -7.26 -2.26
CA ILE A 118 14.29 -7.69 -0.91
C ILE A 118 13.63 -9.03 -0.54
N VAL A 119 12.35 -9.20 -0.91
CA VAL A 119 11.64 -10.47 -0.76
C VAL A 119 12.33 -11.58 -1.55
N ASP A 120 12.60 -11.37 -2.84
CA ASP A 120 13.28 -12.36 -3.69
C ASP A 120 14.65 -12.78 -3.11
N MET A 121 15.41 -11.83 -2.58
CA MET A 121 16.73 -12.09 -1.97
C MET A 121 16.62 -12.89 -0.69
N TYR A 122 15.65 -12.56 0.16
CA TYR A 122 15.42 -13.28 1.39
C TYR A 122 14.91 -14.70 1.14
N ASP A 123 14.00 -14.90 0.18
CA ASP A 123 13.56 -16.26 -0.21
C ASP A 123 14.76 -17.11 -0.68
N ALA A 124 15.67 -16.51 -1.45
CA ALA A 124 16.91 -17.18 -1.85
C ALA A 124 17.81 -17.55 -0.66
N LEU A 125 17.81 -16.75 0.41
CA LEU A 125 18.52 -17.07 1.66
C LEU A 125 17.80 -18.15 2.46
N THR A 126 16.47 -18.13 2.49
CA THR A 126 15.66 -19.15 3.18
C THR A 126 15.86 -20.53 2.55
N ASP A 127 15.97 -20.60 1.22
CA ASP A 127 16.25 -21.85 0.51
C ASP A 127 17.57 -22.50 0.97
N ILE A 128 18.64 -21.70 1.11
CA ILE A 128 19.98 -22.21 1.45
C ILE A 128 20.13 -22.63 2.92
N LEU A 129 19.20 -22.27 3.81
CA LEU A 129 19.29 -22.61 5.25
C LEU A 129 19.40 -24.11 5.49
N SER A 130 18.79 -24.92 4.63
CA SER A 130 18.83 -26.39 4.72
C SER A 130 20.20 -27.01 4.48
N VAL A 131 21.12 -26.28 3.83
CA VAL A 131 22.47 -26.73 3.46
C VAL A 131 23.57 -25.82 4.04
N LEU A 132 23.19 -24.92 4.94
CA LEU A 132 24.09 -23.94 5.54
C LEU A 132 25.16 -24.65 6.39
N ASP A 133 26.43 -24.34 6.12
CA ASP A 133 27.55 -24.76 6.97
C ASP A 133 27.65 -23.82 8.17
N GLU A 134 27.88 -24.38 9.37
CA GLU A 134 27.95 -23.64 10.65
C GLU A 134 28.90 -22.43 10.59
N ALA A 135 29.93 -22.49 9.74
CA ALA A 135 30.87 -21.39 9.53
C ALA A 135 30.24 -20.09 8.98
N PHE A 136 29.02 -20.14 8.44
CA PHE A 136 28.31 -18.99 7.85
C PHE A 136 27.00 -18.65 8.56
N ASP A 137 26.64 -19.35 9.64
CA ASP A 137 25.38 -19.15 10.37
C ASP A 137 25.22 -17.68 10.80
N HIS A 138 26.30 -17.09 11.32
CA HIS A 138 26.30 -15.72 11.81
C HIS A 138 26.08 -14.72 10.67
N GLU A 139 26.80 -14.83 9.55
CA GLU A 139 26.71 -13.90 8.43
C GLU A 139 25.38 -13.99 7.68
N VAL A 140 24.86 -15.21 7.48
CA VAL A 140 23.55 -15.42 6.84
C VAL A 140 22.42 -14.97 7.77
N GLY A 141 22.52 -15.25 9.08
CA GLY A 141 21.59 -14.76 10.09
C GLY A 141 21.52 -13.24 10.11
N ALA A 142 22.69 -12.57 10.22
CA ALA A 142 22.79 -11.11 10.21
C ALA A 142 22.23 -10.49 8.92
N LEU A 143 22.45 -11.11 7.75
CA LEU A 143 21.90 -10.63 6.49
C LEU A 143 20.37 -10.77 6.44
N ARG A 144 19.80 -11.87 6.94
CA ARG A 144 18.34 -12.05 7.03
C ARG A 144 17.70 -10.99 7.93
N GLU A 145 18.31 -10.70 9.08
CA GLU A 145 17.87 -9.61 9.96
C GLU A 145 17.99 -8.23 9.29
N CYS A 146 19.06 -8.00 8.53
CA CYS A 146 19.26 -6.78 7.76
C CYS A 146 18.16 -6.59 6.70
N LEU A 147 17.90 -7.61 5.89
CA LEU A 147 16.83 -7.61 4.88
C LEU A 147 15.45 -7.39 5.51
N GLY A 148 15.18 -8.03 6.65
CA GLY A 148 13.96 -7.79 7.41
C GLY A 148 13.86 -6.34 7.90
N SER A 149 14.96 -5.77 8.41
CA SER A 149 15.01 -4.38 8.88
C SER A 149 14.77 -3.38 7.75
N SER A 150 15.19 -3.69 6.52
CA SER A 150 14.93 -2.88 5.34
C SER A 150 13.46 -2.73 5.02
N ILE A 151 12.64 -3.76 5.26
CA ILE A 151 11.19 -3.72 5.04
C ILE A 151 10.53 -2.64 5.90
N LYS A 152 10.98 -2.51 7.16
CA LYS A 152 10.55 -1.42 8.03
C LYS A 152 10.89 -0.05 7.43
N GLY A 153 12.12 0.09 6.93
CA GLY A 153 12.57 1.31 6.23
C GLY A 153 11.72 1.62 4.99
N ILE A 154 11.39 0.60 4.20
CA ILE A 154 10.52 0.70 3.02
C ILE A 154 9.12 1.19 3.39
N PHE A 155 8.49 0.61 4.42
CA PHE A 155 7.16 1.05 4.84
C PHE A 155 7.19 2.46 5.45
N MET A 156 8.23 2.84 6.18
CA MET A 156 8.43 4.23 6.62
C MET A 156 8.60 5.18 5.43
N SER A 157 9.34 4.80 4.40
CA SER A 157 9.47 5.60 3.18
C SER A 157 8.14 5.72 2.44
N LEU A 158 7.34 4.66 2.38
CA LEU A 158 6.00 4.70 1.79
C LEU A 158 5.09 5.63 2.59
N GLU A 159 5.12 5.56 3.92
CA GLU A 159 4.37 6.47 4.79
C GLU A 159 4.74 7.93 4.51
N ASN A 160 6.04 8.24 4.46
CA ASN A 160 6.52 9.58 4.17
C ASN A 160 6.10 10.06 2.78
N LEU A 161 6.14 9.17 1.77
CA LEU A 161 5.66 9.46 0.42
C LEU A 161 4.17 9.86 0.44
N ILE A 162 3.34 9.15 1.19
CA ILE A 162 1.92 9.46 1.34
C ILE A 162 1.73 10.81 2.06
N ARG A 163 2.46 11.04 3.15
CA ARG A 163 2.34 12.28 3.94
C ARG A 163 2.75 13.52 3.15
N LEU A 164 3.80 13.40 2.34
CA LEU A 164 4.36 14.49 1.54
C LEU A 164 3.72 14.64 0.15
N ASP A 165 2.78 13.77 -0.21
CA ASP A 165 2.08 13.82 -1.49
C ASP A 165 1.38 15.19 -1.65
N PRO A 166 1.70 15.95 -2.72
CA PRO A 166 1.24 17.33 -2.89
C PRO A 166 -0.27 17.40 -3.03
N SER A 167 -0.84 18.54 -2.64
CA SER A 167 -2.30 18.71 -2.71
C SER A 167 -2.78 19.13 -4.10
N GLU A 168 -1.91 19.75 -4.88
CA GLU A 168 -2.16 20.23 -6.24
C GLU A 168 -2.45 19.10 -7.23
N SER A 169 -2.10 17.85 -6.91
CA SER A 169 -2.42 16.67 -7.71
C SER A 169 -3.86 16.18 -7.53
N SER A 170 -4.66 16.82 -6.68
CA SER A 170 -6.04 16.41 -6.42
C SER A 170 -6.93 16.60 -7.65
N PRO A 171 -7.70 15.58 -8.07
CA PRO A 171 -8.56 15.69 -9.25
C PRO A 171 -9.62 16.79 -9.11
N PRO A 172 -9.73 17.75 -10.06
CA PRO A 172 -10.65 18.88 -9.93
C PRO A 172 -12.13 18.47 -9.92
N ASP A 173 -12.45 17.28 -10.42
CA ASP A 173 -13.79 16.68 -10.46
C ASP A 173 -14.14 15.83 -9.23
N GLY A 174 -13.22 15.75 -8.25
CA GLY A 174 -13.37 14.92 -7.06
C GLY A 174 -13.14 13.42 -7.32
N GLY A 175 -12.50 13.04 -8.42
CA GLY A 175 -12.18 11.64 -8.72
C GLY A 175 -11.19 10.97 -7.74
N VAL A 176 -10.83 9.71 -8.02
CA VAL A 176 -9.85 8.95 -7.24
C VAL A 176 -8.44 9.54 -7.44
N HIS A 177 -7.76 9.83 -6.32
CA HIS A 177 -6.42 10.41 -6.31
C HIS A 177 -5.37 9.39 -6.81
N PRO A 178 -4.35 9.81 -7.59
CA PRO A 178 -3.26 8.94 -8.00
C PRO A 178 -2.56 8.21 -6.84
N ILE A 179 -2.32 8.91 -5.71
CA ILE A 179 -1.72 8.30 -4.51
C ILE A 179 -2.55 7.12 -3.97
N THR A 180 -3.88 7.22 -4.00
CA THR A 180 -4.78 6.15 -3.56
C THR A 180 -4.65 4.94 -4.47
N ARG A 181 -4.56 5.14 -5.78
CA ARG A 181 -4.32 4.04 -6.72
C ARG A 181 -2.96 3.38 -6.49
N TYR A 182 -1.91 4.20 -6.35
CA TYR A 182 -0.55 3.74 -6.13
C TYR A 182 -0.45 2.89 -4.85
N VAL A 183 -0.86 3.44 -3.70
CA VAL A 183 -0.75 2.76 -2.40
C VAL A 183 -1.57 1.47 -2.39
N MET A 184 -2.83 1.52 -2.84
CA MET A 184 -3.65 0.31 -2.82
C MET A 184 -3.13 -0.76 -3.78
N ASN A 185 -2.62 -0.39 -4.96
CA ASN A 185 -2.01 -1.35 -5.88
C ASN A 185 -0.70 -1.92 -5.32
N TYR A 186 0.09 -1.10 -4.64
CA TYR A 186 1.31 -1.53 -3.97
C TYR A 186 1.03 -2.54 -2.86
N LEU A 187 0.08 -2.25 -1.96
CA LEU A 187 -0.30 -3.17 -0.88
C LEU A 187 -0.90 -4.47 -1.41
N MET A 188 -1.71 -4.41 -2.47
CA MET A 188 -2.23 -5.61 -3.14
C MET A 188 -1.10 -6.48 -3.72
N ALA A 189 -0.11 -5.87 -4.35
CA ALA A 189 1.04 -6.61 -4.88
C ALA A 189 1.88 -7.22 -3.74
N ALA A 190 2.08 -6.48 -2.64
CA ALA A 190 2.77 -6.98 -1.46
C ALA A 190 2.04 -8.17 -0.79
N CYS A 191 0.71 -8.26 -0.89
CA CYS A 191 -0.02 -9.43 -0.42
C CYS A 191 0.36 -10.72 -1.16
N ALA A 192 0.78 -10.66 -2.42
CA ALA A 192 1.21 -11.86 -3.15
C ALA A 192 2.45 -12.53 -2.52
N THR A 193 3.22 -11.77 -1.73
CA THR A 193 4.40 -12.24 -1.00
C THR A 193 4.17 -12.24 0.51
N ARG A 194 2.91 -12.40 0.95
CA ARG A 194 2.49 -12.30 2.36
C ARG A 194 3.30 -13.20 3.30
N HIS A 195 3.46 -14.47 2.96
CA HIS A 195 4.14 -15.45 3.83
C HIS A 195 5.57 -14.99 4.16
N THR A 196 6.34 -14.63 3.15
CA THR A 196 7.72 -14.14 3.32
C THR A 196 7.75 -12.86 4.15
N LEU A 197 6.85 -11.90 3.87
CA LEU A 197 6.78 -10.66 4.63
C LEU A 197 6.42 -10.88 6.11
N GLU A 198 5.48 -11.79 6.39
CA GLU A 198 5.12 -12.16 7.77
C GLU A 198 6.32 -12.78 8.49
N GLU A 199 7.05 -13.70 7.85
CA GLU A 199 8.27 -14.30 8.41
C GLU A 199 9.37 -13.27 8.70
N MET A 200 9.66 -12.40 7.73
CA MET A 200 10.67 -11.34 7.88
C MET A 200 10.30 -10.35 8.99
N MET A 201 9.02 -9.98 9.10
CA MET A 201 8.54 -9.12 10.17
C MET A 201 8.64 -9.82 11.53
N LEU A 202 8.31 -11.11 11.62
CA LEU A 202 8.47 -11.89 12.85
C LEU A 202 9.93 -11.91 13.33
N LEU A 203 10.89 -12.08 12.42
CA LEU A 203 12.32 -12.05 12.74
C LEU A 203 12.78 -10.71 13.32
N VAL A 204 12.30 -9.60 12.78
CA VAL A 204 12.76 -8.25 13.16
C VAL A 204 12.07 -7.72 14.40
N PHE A 205 10.77 -7.99 14.54
CA PHE A 205 9.97 -7.43 15.61
C PHE A 205 9.86 -8.37 16.81
N GLY A 206 10.24 -9.64 16.67
CA GLY A 206 9.98 -10.68 17.67
C GLY A 206 8.48 -10.93 17.82
N CYS A 207 8.09 -12.05 18.42
CA CYS A 207 6.70 -12.35 18.68
C CYS A 207 5.97 -11.18 19.38
N ALA A 208 5.01 -10.54 18.71
CA ALA A 208 3.69 -10.59 19.33
C ALA A 208 3.32 -12.08 19.31
N GLU A 209 3.01 -12.67 20.46
CA GLU A 209 2.67 -14.10 20.60
C GLU A 209 1.82 -14.60 19.43
N PRO A 210 1.85 -15.90 19.06
CA PRO A 210 0.87 -16.46 18.14
C PRO A 210 -0.49 -16.33 18.81
N CYS A 211 -1.10 -15.16 18.73
CA CYS A 211 -2.49 -14.95 19.04
C CYS A 211 -3.20 -15.95 18.15
N GLN A 212 -3.95 -16.85 18.78
CA GLN A 212 -4.94 -17.65 18.09
C GLN A 212 -5.62 -16.73 17.08
N ILE A 213 -5.66 -17.18 15.82
CA ILE A 213 -6.24 -16.45 14.70
C ILE A 213 -7.58 -15.90 15.17
N ASP A 214 -7.60 -14.62 15.54
CA ASP A 214 -8.79 -13.89 15.88
C ASP A 214 -9.32 -13.37 14.54
N PRO A 215 -10.41 -13.94 14.01
CA PRO A 215 -10.97 -13.51 12.72
C PRO A 215 -11.41 -12.03 12.72
N ASP A 216 -11.45 -11.38 13.88
CA ASP A 216 -11.99 -10.04 14.08
C ASP A 216 -10.94 -8.94 14.38
N ARG A 217 -9.62 -9.27 14.38
CA ARG A 217 -8.52 -8.27 14.56
C ARG A 217 -7.34 -8.48 13.61
N PRO A 218 -6.52 -7.44 13.34
CA PRO A 218 -5.26 -7.61 12.61
C PRO A 218 -4.36 -8.56 13.40
N THR A 219 -4.17 -9.78 12.88
CA THR A 219 -3.58 -10.92 13.60
C THR A 219 -2.07 -11.03 13.45
N SER A 220 -1.45 -10.21 12.59
CA SER A 220 -0.01 -10.21 12.35
C SER A 220 0.57 -8.79 12.30
N SER A 221 1.88 -8.65 12.57
CA SER A 221 2.60 -7.37 12.45
C SER A 221 2.46 -6.74 11.06
N LEU A 222 2.33 -7.57 10.03
CA LEU A 222 2.08 -7.13 8.65
C LEU A 222 0.69 -6.49 8.51
N ALA A 223 -0.34 -7.12 9.07
CA ALA A 223 -1.69 -6.59 9.06
C ALA A 223 -1.77 -5.22 9.76
N VAL A 224 -1.13 -5.07 10.93
CA VAL A 224 -1.04 -3.79 11.65
C VAL A 224 -0.34 -2.74 10.79
N CYS A 225 0.78 -3.09 10.14
CA CYS A 225 1.50 -2.18 9.27
C CYS A 225 0.64 -1.74 8.07
N PHE A 226 -0.05 -2.65 7.41
CA PHE A 226 -0.90 -2.34 6.26
C PHE A 226 -2.10 -1.48 6.66
N ALA A 227 -2.75 -1.79 7.78
CA ALA A 227 -3.82 -0.98 8.34
C ALA A 227 -3.34 0.47 8.59
N TRP A 228 -2.15 0.61 9.20
CA TRP A 228 -1.54 1.91 9.46
C TRP A 228 -1.27 2.71 8.17
N ILE A 229 -0.68 2.08 7.14
CA ILE A 229 -0.42 2.75 5.86
C ILE A 229 -1.73 3.25 5.22
N VAL A 230 -2.80 2.46 5.29
CA VAL A 230 -4.11 2.89 4.78
C VAL A 230 -4.72 4.00 5.64
N ASP A 231 -4.55 3.98 6.96
CA ASP A 231 -4.99 5.07 7.83
C ASP A 231 -4.26 6.38 7.55
N VAL A 232 -2.94 6.32 7.29
CA VAL A 232 -2.16 7.48 6.86
C VAL A 232 -2.64 8.01 5.51
N LEU A 233 -2.96 7.13 4.56
CA LEU A 233 -3.57 7.49 3.29
C LEU A 233 -4.93 8.19 3.51
N ILE A 234 -5.82 7.63 4.33
CA ILE A 234 -7.13 8.23 4.62
C ILE A 234 -6.96 9.61 5.26
N GLY A 235 -6.09 9.76 6.25
CA GLY A 235 -5.84 11.06 6.91
C GLY A 235 -5.24 12.11 5.95
N ASN A 236 -4.39 11.67 5.03
CA ASN A 236 -3.87 12.55 3.97
C ASN A 236 -4.99 12.99 3.01
N LEU A 237 -5.87 12.08 2.59
CA LEU A 237 -7.03 12.41 1.75
C LEU A 237 -8.02 13.35 2.46
N GLU A 238 -8.26 13.16 3.76
CA GLU A 238 -9.08 14.07 4.58
C GLU A 238 -8.46 15.47 4.69
N SER A 239 -7.15 15.57 4.64
CA SER A 239 -6.45 16.87 4.61
C SER A 239 -6.61 17.52 3.24
N LYS A 240 -6.45 16.74 2.16
CA LYS A 240 -6.63 17.20 0.77
C LYS A 240 -8.06 17.64 0.46
N SER A 241 -9.06 16.97 1.04
CA SER A 241 -10.48 17.30 0.81
C SER A 241 -10.85 18.72 1.26
N ARG A 242 -10.09 19.30 2.21
CA ARG A 242 -10.30 20.66 2.73
C ARG A 242 -9.82 21.76 1.78
N ILE A 243 -9.08 21.39 0.74
CA ILE A 243 -8.50 22.33 -0.22
C ILE A 243 -9.49 22.65 -1.35
N TYR A 244 -10.49 21.79 -1.56
CA TYR A 244 -11.59 22.11 -2.45
C TYR A 244 -12.35 23.34 -1.94
N GLY A 245 -12.62 24.30 -2.83
CA GLY A 245 -13.38 25.51 -2.50
C GLY A 245 -14.84 25.25 -2.10
N HIS A 246 -15.34 24.02 -2.27
CA HIS A 246 -16.69 23.61 -1.93
C HIS A 246 -16.67 22.33 -1.08
N ILE A 247 -17.26 22.40 0.13
CA ILE A 247 -17.39 21.24 1.04
C ILE A 247 -17.99 20.01 0.34
N PRO A 248 -19.09 20.13 -0.43
CA PRO A 248 -19.66 18.96 -1.10
C PRO A 248 -18.72 18.26 -2.08
N LEU A 249 -17.84 19.00 -2.76
CA LEU A 249 -16.86 18.41 -3.68
C LEU A 249 -15.77 17.67 -2.90
N GLY A 250 -15.32 18.22 -1.77
CA GLY A 250 -14.44 17.52 -0.85
C GLY A 250 -15.05 16.20 -0.31
N CYS A 251 -16.36 16.19 -0.03
CA CYS A 251 -17.06 14.95 0.34
C CYS A 251 -17.09 13.93 -0.80
N VAL A 252 -17.41 14.35 -2.04
CA VAL A 252 -17.39 13.47 -3.23
C VAL A 252 -16.01 12.86 -3.46
N PHE A 253 -14.96 13.67 -3.32
CA PHE A 253 -13.58 13.19 -3.33
C PHE A 253 -13.33 12.09 -2.31
N LEU A 254 -13.72 12.31 -1.06
CA LEU A 254 -13.53 11.30 0.00
C LEU A 254 -14.36 10.04 -0.24
N ILE A 255 -15.61 10.16 -0.70
CA ILE A 255 -16.47 9.02 -1.05
C ILE A 255 -15.83 8.17 -2.14
N ASN A 256 -15.35 8.78 -3.22
CA ASN A 256 -14.70 8.06 -4.32
C ASN A 256 -13.45 7.30 -3.85
N ASN A 257 -12.57 7.97 -3.09
CA ASN A 257 -11.33 7.36 -2.64
C ASN A 257 -11.56 6.29 -1.58
N GLY A 258 -12.44 6.52 -0.60
CA GLY A 258 -12.79 5.53 0.41
C GLY A 258 -13.45 4.29 -0.19
N THR A 259 -14.35 4.49 -1.15
CA THR A 259 -14.99 3.36 -1.86
C THR A 259 -13.98 2.58 -2.68
N TYR A 260 -13.05 3.26 -3.35
CA TYR A 260 -11.97 2.61 -4.07
C TYR A 260 -11.10 1.75 -3.13
N ILE A 261 -10.73 2.29 -1.96
CA ILE A 261 -9.99 1.56 -0.92
C ILE A 261 -10.75 0.30 -0.50
N ILE A 262 -12.03 0.44 -0.11
CA ILE A 262 -12.89 -0.68 0.30
C ILE A 262 -12.93 -1.76 -0.78
N LYS A 263 -13.15 -1.38 -2.05
CA LYS A 263 -13.16 -2.33 -3.17
C LYS A 263 -11.85 -3.05 -3.35
N LYS A 264 -10.71 -2.34 -3.29
CA LYS A 264 -9.40 -2.97 -3.42
C LYS A 264 -9.13 -3.96 -2.29
N VAL A 265 -9.57 -3.67 -1.08
CA VAL A 265 -9.49 -4.61 0.05
C VAL A 265 -10.36 -5.84 -0.21
N TYR A 266 -11.60 -5.68 -0.68
CA TYR A 266 -12.48 -6.82 -1.02
C TYR A 266 -11.95 -7.71 -2.15
N CYS A 267 -11.19 -7.17 -3.09
CA CYS A 267 -10.71 -7.92 -4.25
C CYS A 267 -9.48 -8.80 -3.99
N CYS A 268 -8.88 -8.79 -2.80
CA CYS A 268 -7.63 -9.52 -2.55
C CYS A 268 -7.48 -9.99 -1.10
N GLU A 269 -6.34 -10.62 -0.79
CA GLU A 269 -6.00 -11.11 0.54
C GLU A 269 -5.87 -10.00 1.61
N LEU A 270 -5.88 -8.72 1.22
CA LEU A 270 -5.99 -7.60 2.17
C LEU A 270 -7.21 -7.76 3.08
N LYS A 271 -8.32 -8.30 2.58
CA LYS A 271 -9.50 -8.58 3.41
C LYS A 271 -9.17 -9.54 4.55
N ILE A 272 -8.36 -10.57 4.28
CA ILE A 272 -7.97 -11.58 5.27
C ILE A 272 -7.04 -10.97 6.31
N LEU A 273 -6.12 -10.09 5.89
CA LEU A 273 -5.20 -9.40 6.80
C LEU A 273 -5.90 -8.37 7.69
N LEU A 274 -6.75 -7.53 7.11
CA LEU A 274 -7.35 -6.38 7.81
C LEU A 274 -8.59 -6.75 8.64
N GLY A 275 -9.34 -7.78 8.22
CA GLY A 275 -10.55 -8.24 8.91
C GLY A 275 -11.81 -7.40 8.64
N GLU A 276 -12.96 -7.93 9.02
CA GLU A 276 -14.28 -7.31 8.79
C GLU A 276 -14.52 -6.07 9.67
N ASP A 277 -13.98 -6.04 10.89
CA ASP A 277 -14.13 -4.90 11.79
C ASP A 277 -13.41 -3.65 11.25
N TRP A 278 -12.22 -3.80 10.68
CA TRP A 278 -11.52 -2.71 10.02
C TRP A 278 -12.32 -2.19 8.81
N LEU A 279 -12.88 -3.09 8.00
CA LEU A 279 -13.75 -2.74 6.87
C LEU A 279 -15.01 -1.99 7.34
N ARG A 280 -15.59 -2.37 8.48
CA ARG A 280 -16.74 -1.68 9.08
C ARG A 280 -16.39 -0.24 9.45
N VAL A 281 -15.20 0.00 10.02
CA VAL A 281 -14.73 1.36 10.37
C VAL A 281 -14.57 2.22 9.11
N VAL A 282 -13.92 1.72 8.07
CA VAL A 282 -13.73 2.49 6.82
C VAL A 282 -15.07 2.72 6.11
N SER A 283 -15.95 1.73 6.10
CA SER A 283 -17.30 1.86 5.54
C SER A 283 -18.14 2.91 6.29
N ALA A 284 -18.01 2.97 7.62
CA ALA A 284 -18.65 3.99 8.44
C ALA A 284 -18.14 5.41 8.11
N LYS A 285 -16.84 5.58 7.85
CA LYS A 285 -16.27 6.86 7.37
C LYS A 285 -16.87 7.27 6.02
N VAL A 286 -16.94 6.34 5.06
CA VAL A 286 -17.56 6.63 3.75
C VAL A 286 -19.02 7.04 3.91
N HIS A 287 -19.78 6.34 4.75
CA HIS A 287 -21.16 6.70 5.06
C HIS A 287 -21.26 8.10 5.72
N GLN A 288 -20.35 8.43 6.63
CA GLN A 288 -20.30 9.77 7.24
C GLN A 288 -20.05 10.87 6.20
N TRP A 289 -19.14 10.66 5.24
CA TRP A 289 -18.90 11.63 4.16
C TRP A 289 -20.11 11.78 3.23
N VAL A 290 -20.84 10.69 2.98
CA VAL A 290 -22.13 10.70 2.26
C VAL A 290 -23.16 11.57 2.98
N LEU A 291 -23.30 11.41 4.30
CA LEU A 291 -24.22 12.22 5.12
C LEU A 291 -23.81 13.70 5.16
N GLU A 292 -22.51 13.99 5.21
CA GLU A 292 -22.02 15.37 5.19
C GLU A 292 -22.22 16.04 3.83
N TYR A 293 -22.00 15.32 2.71
CA TYR A 293 -22.37 15.80 1.38
C TYR A 293 -23.85 16.17 1.32
N ARG A 294 -24.73 15.28 1.82
CA ARG A 294 -26.18 15.49 1.85
C ARG A 294 -26.50 16.77 2.63
N ARG A 295 -25.95 16.91 3.83
CA ARG A 295 -26.19 18.05 4.70
C ARG A 295 -25.69 19.36 4.08
N ALA A 296 -24.46 19.36 3.57
CA ALA A 296 -23.81 20.54 3.01
C ALA A 296 -24.44 21.02 1.69
N THR A 297 -24.96 20.10 0.87
CA THR A 297 -25.62 20.44 -0.40
C THR A 297 -27.12 20.68 -0.21
N TRP A 298 -27.83 19.66 0.28
CA TRP A 298 -29.29 19.59 0.23
C TRP A 298 -29.96 20.10 1.50
N GLY A 299 -29.21 20.26 2.60
CA GLY A 299 -29.69 20.94 3.79
C GLY A 299 -30.14 22.38 3.50
N ARG A 300 -29.45 23.07 2.57
CA ARG A 300 -29.86 24.43 2.14
C ARG A 300 -31.16 24.42 1.34
N ALA A 301 -31.40 23.42 0.49
CA ALA A 301 -32.64 23.28 -0.26
C ALA A 301 -33.84 23.10 0.69
N ILE A 302 -33.68 22.27 1.72
CA ILE A 302 -34.68 22.04 2.76
C ILE A 302 -34.93 23.34 3.54
N MET A 303 -33.86 24.01 3.97
CA MET A 303 -33.97 25.27 4.72
C MET A 303 -34.77 26.33 3.95
N ILE A 304 -34.56 26.47 2.63
CA ILE A 304 -35.33 27.40 1.79
C ILE A 304 -36.84 27.11 1.85
N LEU A 305 -37.21 25.83 1.86
CA LEU A 305 -38.62 25.40 1.90
C LEU A 305 -39.23 25.50 3.30
N GLU A 306 -38.42 25.37 4.36
CA GLU A 306 -38.89 25.33 5.74
C GLU A 306 -38.85 26.65 6.50
N MET A 307 -38.14 27.67 5.99
CA MET A 307 -38.15 28.99 6.61
C MET A 307 -39.58 29.50 6.77
N ASP A 308 -39.93 30.02 7.95
CA ASP A 308 -41.20 30.69 8.26
C ASP A 308 -42.47 29.95 7.80
N ARG A 309 -42.62 28.68 8.21
CA ARG A 309 -43.85 27.88 8.02
C ARG A 309 -45.12 28.53 8.62
N SER A 310 -44.96 29.57 9.44
CA SER A 310 -46.03 30.31 10.11
C SER A 310 -46.69 31.40 9.23
N ASP A 311 -45.99 31.91 8.20
CA ASP A 311 -46.54 32.95 7.33
C ASP A 311 -47.18 32.32 6.08
N SER A 312 -48.50 32.21 6.11
CA SER A 312 -49.33 31.66 5.03
C SER A 312 -49.52 32.60 3.83
N CYS A 313 -48.66 33.62 3.69
CA CYS A 313 -48.74 34.58 2.60
C CYS A 313 -48.30 33.92 1.27
N LEU A 314 -49.23 33.86 0.33
CA LEU A 314 -49.08 33.23 -1.00
C LEU A 314 -47.85 33.73 -1.77
N ASN A 315 -47.54 35.02 -1.70
CA ASN A 315 -46.37 35.61 -2.38
C ASN A 315 -45.05 35.08 -1.82
N ILE A 316 -44.97 34.89 -0.49
CA ILE A 316 -43.77 34.38 0.18
C ILE A 316 -43.53 32.91 -0.20
N MET A 317 -44.58 32.10 -0.30
CA MET A 317 -44.46 30.70 -0.74
C MET A 317 -43.99 30.57 -2.19
N ILE A 318 -44.55 31.40 -3.08
CA ILE A 318 -44.13 31.45 -4.48
C ILE A 318 -42.64 31.82 -4.59
N GLU A 319 -42.21 32.83 -3.85
CA GLU A 319 -40.82 33.26 -3.83
C GLU A 319 -39.89 32.15 -3.30
N LYS A 320 -40.28 31.44 -2.24
CA LYS A 320 -39.53 30.27 -1.71
C LYS A 320 -39.39 29.17 -2.74
N LEU A 321 -40.47 28.82 -3.44
CA LEU A 321 -40.44 27.79 -4.48
C LEU A 321 -39.51 28.18 -5.64
N ASN A 322 -39.57 29.44 -6.09
CA ASN A 322 -38.66 29.95 -7.12
C ASN A 322 -37.19 29.90 -6.67
N HIS A 323 -36.90 30.29 -5.43
CA HIS A 323 -35.55 30.18 -4.87
C HIS A 323 -35.08 28.73 -4.79
N PHE A 324 -35.97 27.81 -4.40
CA PHE A 324 -35.68 26.39 -4.37
C PHE A 324 -35.36 25.85 -5.77
N HIS A 325 -36.18 26.14 -6.79
CA HIS A 325 -35.95 25.67 -8.16
C HIS A 325 -34.63 26.20 -8.72
N ASN A 326 -34.36 27.50 -8.54
CA ASN A 326 -33.08 28.11 -8.94
C ASN A 326 -31.89 27.44 -8.24
N PHE A 327 -32.03 27.10 -6.95
CA PHE A 327 -31.00 26.40 -6.20
C PHE A 327 -30.76 24.98 -6.73
N VAL A 328 -31.82 24.20 -6.93
CA VAL A 328 -31.74 22.82 -7.44
C VAL A 328 -31.12 22.81 -8.84
N GLU A 329 -31.53 23.71 -9.72
CA GLU A 329 -30.98 23.84 -11.07
C GLU A 329 -29.48 24.18 -11.03
N ALA A 330 -29.08 25.17 -10.24
CA ALA A 330 -27.67 25.55 -10.08
C ALA A 330 -26.82 24.39 -9.54
N VAL A 331 -27.31 23.66 -8.54
CA VAL A 331 -26.63 22.48 -7.98
C VAL A 331 -26.49 21.40 -9.05
N CYS A 332 -27.56 21.06 -9.78
CA CYS A 332 -27.51 20.05 -10.84
C CYS A 332 -26.54 20.46 -11.97
N GLN A 333 -26.52 21.74 -12.33
CA GLN A 333 -25.62 22.25 -13.35
C GLN A 333 -24.15 22.12 -12.94
N VAL A 334 -23.81 22.43 -11.69
CA VAL A 334 -22.43 22.31 -11.17
C VAL A 334 -22.05 20.84 -10.98
N GLN A 335 -22.88 20.07 -10.28
CA GLN A 335 -22.55 18.72 -9.84
C GLN A 335 -22.71 17.66 -10.94
N SER A 336 -23.38 17.97 -12.05
CA SER A 336 -23.35 17.12 -13.25
C SER A 336 -21.94 16.94 -13.83
N ARG A 337 -21.01 17.85 -13.50
CA ARG A 337 -19.59 17.80 -13.91
C ARG A 337 -18.70 17.02 -12.94
N TRP A 338 -19.20 16.72 -11.74
CA TRP A 338 -18.44 15.97 -10.73
C TRP A 338 -18.55 14.49 -11.01
N VAL A 339 -17.52 13.74 -10.62
CA VAL A 339 -17.44 12.30 -10.88
C VAL A 339 -17.78 11.54 -9.61
N LEU A 340 -18.71 10.60 -9.69
CA LEU A 340 -18.78 9.46 -8.78
C LEU A 340 -18.34 8.23 -9.57
N VAL A 341 -17.24 7.61 -9.13
CA VAL A 341 -16.62 6.49 -9.87
C VAL A 341 -17.56 5.29 -9.91
N GLU A 342 -18.34 5.09 -8.86
CA GLU A 342 -19.30 3.99 -8.75
C GLU A 342 -20.70 4.41 -9.15
N LYS A 343 -21.20 3.82 -10.25
CA LYS A 343 -22.54 4.08 -10.77
C LYS A 343 -23.63 3.81 -9.73
N GLN A 344 -23.50 2.71 -8.97
CA GLN A 344 -24.47 2.37 -7.93
C GLN A 344 -24.49 3.44 -6.83
N GLN A 345 -23.32 3.98 -6.44
CA GLN A 345 -23.27 5.04 -5.43
C GLN A 345 -23.91 6.32 -5.91
N ALA A 346 -23.77 6.68 -7.19
CA ALA A 346 -24.47 7.83 -7.76
C ALA A 346 -26.00 7.66 -7.67
N VAL A 347 -26.51 6.45 -7.95
CA VAL A 347 -27.93 6.11 -7.82
C VAL A 347 -28.37 6.18 -6.35
N ASP A 348 -27.64 5.55 -5.44
CA ASP A 348 -27.96 5.49 -4.01
C ASP A 348 -27.96 6.91 -3.39
N LEU A 349 -27.00 7.75 -3.79
CA LEU A 349 -26.94 9.15 -3.36
C LEU A 349 -28.14 9.94 -3.88
N GLY A 350 -28.53 9.71 -5.14
CA GLY A 350 -29.72 10.30 -5.74
C GLY A 350 -31.00 9.94 -4.98
N ILE A 351 -31.20 8.64 -4.69
CA ILE A 351 -32.34 8.14 -3.91
C ILE A 351 -32.36 8.79 -2.52
N MET A 352 -31.22 8.81 -1.84
CA MET A 352 -31.12 9.40 -0.50
C MET A 352 -31.40 10.92 -0.50
N VAL A 353 -31.06 11.64 -1.56
CA VAL A 353 -31.44 13.05 -1.72
C VAL A 353 -32.94 13.18 -1.98
N GLU A 354 -33.51 12.36 -2.85
CA GLU A 354 -34.95 12.35 -3.12
C GLU A 354 -35.77 12.11 -1.85
N GLU A 355 -35.37 11.14 -1.02
CA GLU A 355 -36.05 10.77 0.22
C GLU A 355 -36.14 11.92 1.22
N VAL A 356 -35.20 12.87 1.20
CA VAL A 356 -35.17 14.00 2.13
C VAL A 356 -35.81 15.25 1.51
N VAL A 357 -35.58 15.52 0.23
CA VAL A 357 -36.01 16.77 -0.42
C VAL A 357 -37.47 16.71 -0.87
N ILE A 358 -37.91 15.57 -1.41
CA ILE A 358 -39.22 15.46 -2.06
C ILE A 358 -40.39 15.55 -1.08
N PRO A 359 -40.36 14.95 0.13
CA PRO A 359 -41.45 15.10 1.09
C PRO A 359 -41.68 16.58 1.45
N VAL A 360 -40.61 17.31 1.78
CA VAL A 360 -40.68 18.73 2.13
C VAL A 360 -41.23 19.57 0.97
N TYR A 361 -40.78 19.30 -0.26
CA TYR A 361 -41.29 19.99 -1.44
C TYR A 361 -42.77 19.70 -1.70
N ARG A 362 -43.20 18.45 -1.56
CA ARG A 362 -44.60 18.04 -1.71
C ARG A 362 -45.50 18.77 -0.73
N ASP A 363 -45.12 18.79 0.55
CA ASP A 363 -45.90 19.44 1.60
C ASP A 363 -46.06 20.94 1.31
N THR A 364 -44.99 21.63 0.88
CA THR A 364 -45.04 23.05 0.51
C THR A 364 -45.97 23.30 -0.69
N ILE A 365 -45.95 22.42 -1.70
CA ILE A 365 -46.86 22.50 -2.85
C ILE A 365 -48.31 22.27 -2.40
N GLU A 366 -48.58 21.31 -1.52
CA GLU A 366 -49.92 21.03 -1.00
C GLU A 366 -50.49 22.21 -0.20
N ILE A 367 -49.67 22.86 0.64
CA ILE A 367 -50.04 24.09 1.35
C ILE A 367 -50.35 25.23 0.35
N LEU A 368 -49.59 25.36 -0.73
CA LEU A 368 -49.87 26.33 -1.78
C LEU A 368 -51.20 26.06 -2.50
N LYS A 369 -51.56 24.78 -2.73
CA LYS A 369 -52.87 24.43 -3.32
C LYS A 369 -54.01 24.85 -2.40
N ALA A 370 -53.85 24.62 -1.10
CA ALA A 370 -54.86 24.94 -0.09
C ALA A 370 -55.11 26.44 0.06
N THR A 371 -54.13 27.30 -0.28
CA THR A 371 -54.24 28.77 -0.23
C THR A 371 -54.89 29.38 -1.49
N GLY A 372 -55.33 28.56 -2.45
CA GLY A 372 -56.11 29.01 -3.60
C GLY A 372 -55.28 29.53 -4.78
N ALA A 373 -53.95 29.35 -4.76
CA ALA A 373 -53.07 29.71 -5.87
C ALA A 373 -53.02 28.63 -6.95
N GLY A 374 -52.72 29.04 -8.20
CA GLY A 374 -52.51 28.17 -9.37
C GLY A 374 -51.31 27.24 -9.23
N ALA A 375 -51.40 26.23 -8.36
CA ALA A 375 -50.37 25.23 -8.16
C ALA A 375 -50.13 24.35 -9.40
N ASP A 376 -51.07 24.34 -10.35
CA ASP A 376 -50.93 23.65 -11.63
C ASP A 376 -49.82 24.25 -12.53
N SER A 377 -49.36 25.48 -12.26
CA SER A 377 -48.24 26.09 -12.98
C SER A 377 -46.87 25.71 -12.43
N TYR A 378 -46.78 25.07 -11.26
CA TYR A 378 -45.51 24.74 -10.61
C TYR A 378 -45.03 23.33 -10.95
N VAL A 379 -43.70 23.18 -10.95
CA VAL A 379 -43.01 21.94 -11.31
C VAL A 379 -43.49 20.79 -10.42
N ARG A 380 -43.96 19.71 -11.05
CA ARG A 380 -44.42 18.52 -10.32
C ARG A 380 -43.25 17.88 -9.54
N PRO A 381 -43.49 17.28 -8.37
CA PRO A 381 -42.44 16.60 -7.60
C PRO A 381 -41.62 15.60 -8.43
N GLU A 382 -42.24 14.93 -9.40
CA GLU A 382 -41.59 13.98 -10.32
C GLU A 382 -40.54 14.65 -11.22
N ALA A 383 -40.75 15.90 -11.61
CA ALA A 383 -39.77 16.65 -12.39
C ALA A 383 -38.57 17.10 -11.53
N VAL A 384 -38.78 17.43 -10.25
CA VAL A 384 -37.68 17.68 -9.31
C VAL A 384 -36.86 16.40 -9.07
N LYS A 385 -37.51 15.24 -8.94
CA LYS A 385 -36.81 13.94 -8.91
C LYS A 385 -35.96 13.72 -10.15
N SER A 386 -36.52 13.97 -11.33
CA SER A 386 -35.79 13.82 -12.59
C SER A 386 -34.57 14.75 -12.67
N GLN A 387 -34.63 15.96 -12.08
CA GLN A 387 -33.49 16.86 -11.97
C GLN A 387 -32.41 16.30 -11.01
N ILE A 388 -32.80 15.80 -9.84
CA ILE A 388 -31.88 15.16 -8.87
C ILE A 388 -31.18 13.95 -9.50
N GLN A 389 -31.88 13.18 -10.33
CA GLN A 389 -31.31 12.06 -11.08
C GLN A 389 -30.29 12.49 -12.15
N GLN A 390 -30.10 13.79 -12.38
CA GLN A 390 -29.07 14.30 -13.28
C GLN A 390 -27.73 14.61 -12.61
N LEU A 391 -27.64 14.44 -11.28
CA LEU A 391 -26.38 14.58 -10.56
C LEU A 391 -25.36 13.55 -11.05
N PHE A 392 -24.07 13.91 -11.07
CA PHE A 392 -22.95 13.01 -11.37
C PHE A 392 -23.02 12.31 -12.74
N LYS A 393 -23.63 12.95 -13.74
CA LYS A 393 -23.68 12.42 -15.12
C LYS A 393 -22.30 12.33 -15.81
N ALA A 394 -21.29 13.06 -15.33
CA ALA A 394 -19.92 12.89 -15.78
C ALA A 394 -19.39 11.51 -15.36
N MET A 395 -19.29 10.57 -16.31
CA MET A 395 -18.66 9.28 -16.04
C MET A 395 -17.14 9.44 -15.92
N ALA A 396 -16.55 8.78 -14.92
CA ALA A 396 -15.09 8.63 -14.83
C ALA A 396 -14.57 8.02 -16.14
N LYS A 397 -13.59 8.66 -16.79
CA LYS A 397 -12.82 8.00 -17.86
C LYS A 397 -12.05 6.86 -17.20
N SER A 398 -12.33 5.64 -17.66
CA SER A 398 -11.78 4.37 -17.17
C SER A 398 -10.26 4.35 -17.17
#